data_AF-A0A0K1NZR5-F1
#
_entry.id   AF-A0A0K1NZR5-F1
#
_cell.length_a   1.000
_cell.length_b   1.000
_cell.length_c   1.000
_cell.angle_alpha   90.00
_cell.angle_beta   90.00
_cell.angle_gamma   90.00
#
_symmetry.space_group_name_H-M   'P 1'
#
loop_
_entity.id
_entity.type
_entity.pdbx_description
1 polymer ?
#
loop_
_entity_poly.entity_id
_entity_poly.type
_entity_poly.pdbx_seq_one_letter_code
_entity_poly.pdbx_strand_id
1 'polypeptide(L)'
;VKELYGLDGEVTFRNVTVPCDKRPRSLHLGTATQIGAIPTEGIPSLLNALLPSSCNGLAALYIRDLILNPPTYAVASTIQGICKRMISLTCSVPDFTCVSSAKLVKLLELREANHIDFCRIKDVADEVLQLYNNPELREILKLLMDPTWVATGLKIHFDSLVTECGWVSNGIGEIVSMDGEINQDISSHPLIPSDFFGDIESSWKGRVKRMHMEELYEEVEQAAKALHVAVSEDFLPIISRIRATISSIGGSKGE
;
A
#
# COMPACT_ATOMS: atom_id res chain seq x y z
N VAL A 1 -18.00 27.90 -0.51
CA VAL A 1 -17.62 26.48 -0.73
C VAL A 1 -16.65 26.35 -1.90
N LYS A 2 -16.95 26.79 -3.14
CA LYS A 2 -16.01 26.72 -4.27
C LYS A 2 -14.65 27.41 -4.01
N GLU A 3 -14.68 28.65 -3.51
CA GLU A 3 -13.48 29.40 -3.11
C GLU A 3 -12.68 28.70 -2.00
N LEU A 4 -13.35 27.95 -1.12
CA LEU A 4 -12.71 27.23 -0.01
C LEU A 4 -11.90 26.02 -0.50
N TYR A 5 -12.21 25.50 -1.69
CA TYR A 5 -11.53 24.37 -2.33
C TYR A 5 -10.74 24.77 -3.58
N GLY A 6 -10.57 26.07 -3.85
CA GLY A 6 -9.85 26.56 -5.03
C GLY A 6 -10.47 26.15 -6.37
N LEU A 7 -11.78 25.88 -6.39
CA LEU A 7 -12.50 25.47 -7.60
C LEU A 7 -12.96 26.70 -8.38
N ASP A 8 -12.73 26.68 -9.70
CA ASP A 8 -13.11 27.76 -10.61
C ASP A 8 -14.63 28.03 -10.58
N GLY A 9 -15.04 29.28 -10.85
CA GLY A 9 -16.43 29.72 -10.73
C GLY A 9 -17.41 28.91 -11.58
N GLU A 10 -16.92 28.44 -12.73
CA GLU A 10 -17.61 27.64 -13.75
C GLU A 10 -17.85 26.16 -13.32
N VAL A 11 -17.18 25.65 -12.28
CA VAL A 11 -17.32 24.24 -11.87
C VAL A 11 -18.72 23.99 -11.32
N THR A 12 -19.62 23.39 -12.09
CA THR A 12 -20.95 23.01 -11.62
C THR A 12 -20.84 21.86 -10.63
N PHE A 13 -21.16 22.11 -9.35
CA PHE A 13 -21.35 21.03 -8.41
C PHE A 13 -22.52 20.16 -8.87
N ARG A 14 -22.28 18.85 -8.96
CA ARG A 14 -23.36 17.90 -9.17
C ARG A 14 -24.19 17.87 -7.88
N ASN A 15 -25.32 18.57 -7.87
CA ASN A 15 -26.28 18.48 -6.77
C ASN A 15 -26.83 17.06 -6.78
N VAL A 16 -26.33 16.22 -5.88
CA VAL A 16 -26.87 14.88 -5.67
C VAL A 16 -28.07 15.01 -4.74
N THR A 17 -29.22 15.39 -5.30
CA THR A 17 -30.49 15.19 -4.61
C THR A 17 -30.82 13.69 -4.69
N VAL A 18 -30.44 12.94 -3.66
CA VAL A 18 -30.84 11.54 -3.54
C VAL A 18 -32.32 11.52 -3.16
N PRO A 19 -33.21 10.91 -3.96
CA PRO A 19 -34.63 10.79 -3.64
C PRO A 19 -34.83 10.14 -2.25
N CYS A 20 -35.84 10.59 -1.51
CA CYS A 20 -36.09 10.17 -0.12
C CYS A 20 -36.73 8.77 0.00
N ASP A 21 -36.85 8.03 -1.09
CA ASP A 21 -37.61 6.78 -1.06
C ASP A 21 -36.72 5.61 -0.61
N LYS A 22 -37.04 5.11 0.59
CA LYS A 22 -36.48 3.91 1.24
C LYS A 22 -35.07 4.05 1.84
N ARG A 23 -34.75 5.21 2.41
CA ARG A 23 -33.54 5.39 3.24
C ARG A 23 -33.76 6.36 4.43
N PRO A 24 -32.99 6.23 5.52
CA PRO A 24 -32.96 7.25 6.58
C PRO A 24 -32.46 8.61 6.06
N ARG A 25 -32.85 9.69 6.72
CA ARG A 25 -32.36 11.04 6.40
C ARG A 25 -30.90 11.20 6.84
N SER A 26 -30.12 11.92 6.04
CA SER A 26 -28.77 12.35 6.45
C SER A 26 -28.83 13.18 7.72
N LEU A 27 -27.77 13.09 8.54
CA LEU A 27 -27.69 13.84 9.78
C LEU A 27 -27.46 15.33 9.52
N HIS A 28 -28.14 16.17 10.30
CA HIS A 28 -27.84 17.60 10.33
C HIS A 28 -26.46 17.83 10.98
N LEU A 29 -25.74 18.86 10.53
CA LEU A 29 -24.41 19.20 11.04
C LEU A 29 -24.38 19.31 12.56
N GLY A 30 -25.35 20.01 13.16
CA GLY A 30 -25.44 20.16 14.62
C GLY A 30 -25.54 18.82 15.35
N THR A 31 -26.37 17.90 14.85
CA THR A 31 -26.51 16.55 15.41
C THR A 31 -25.22 15.75 15.22
N ALA A 32 -24.65 15.75 14.02
CA ALA A 32 -23.42 15.02 13.70
C ALA A 32 -22.23 15.46 14.58
N THR A 33 -22.14 16.75 14.87
CA THR A 33 -21.17 17.31 15.83
C THR A 33 -21.47 16.86 17.25
N GLN A 34 -22.71 17.03 17.73
CA GLN A 34 -23.08 16.72 19.12
C GLN A 34 -22.92 15.24 19.49
N ILE A 35 -23.16 14.33 18.54
CA ILE A 35 -22.95 12.90 18.77
C ILE A 35 -21.49 12.47 18.62
N GLY A 36 -20.58 13.36 18.24
CA GLY A 36 -19.17 13.02 18.05
C GLY A 36 -18.84 12.26 16.76
N ALA A 37 -19.72 12.29 15.75
CA ALA A 37 -19.43 11.71 14.44
C ALA A 37 -18.47 12.60 13.63
N ILE A 38 -18.54 13.92 13.82
CA ILE A 38 -17.59 14.89 13.29
C ILE A 38 -16.65 15.32 14.44
N PRO A 39 -15.32 15.16 14.28
CA PRO A 39 -14.36 15.60 15.29
C PRO A 39 -14.57 17.08 15.65
N THR A 40 -14.88 17.34 16.92
CA THR A 40 -15.16 18.68 17.42
C THR A 40 -14.54 18.81 18.80
N GLU A 41 -13.88 19.94 19.07
CA GLU A 41 -13.24 20.20 20.36
C GLU A 41 -14.25 20.10 21.51
N GLY A 42 -13.87 19.43 22.60
CA GLY A 42 -14.71 19.21 23.76
C GLY A 42 -15.78 18.12 23.60
N ILE A 43 -15.96 17.52 22.42
CA ILE A 43 -16.91 16.43 22.19
C ILE A 43 -16.17 15.09 22.02
N PRO A 44 -16.50 14.04 22.81
CA PRO A 44 -15.93 12.71 22.62
C PRO A 44 -16.23 12.14 21.23
N SER A 45 -15.25 11.47 20.62
CA SER A 45 -15.43 10.84 19.30
C SER A 45 -16.26 9.56 19.40
N LEU A 46 -17.36 9.51 18.68
CA LEU A 46 -18.18 8.30 18.53
C LEU A 46 -17.43 7.19 17.80
N LEU A 47 -16.66 7.53 16.77
CA LEU A 47 -15.90 6.54 16.01
C LEU A 47 -14.88 5.82 16.88
N ASN A 48 -14.21 6.53 17.78
CA ASN A 48 -13.27 5.93 18.73
C ASN A 48 -13.96 5.02 19.76
N ALA A 49 -15.25 5.25 20.04
CA ALA A 49 -16.04 4.39 20.92
C ALA A 49 -16.58 3.14 20.19
N LEU A 50 -16.85 3.25 18.89
CA LEU A 50 -17.40 2.17 18.07
C LEU A 50 -16.34 1.24 17.47
N LEU A 51 -15.16 1.78 17.16
CA LEU A 51 -14.13 1.09 16.41
C LEU A 51 -12.92 0.77 17.30
N PRO A 52 -12.24 -0.36 17.07
CA PRO A 52 -10.95 -0.63 17.70
C PRO A 52 -9.96 0.51 17.43
N SER A 53 -9.01 0.74 18.35
CA SER A 53 -7.96 1.75 18.17
C SER A 53 -7.06 1.52 16.95
N SER A 54 -7.00 0.26 16.46
CA SER A 54 -6.32 -0.11 15.22
C SER A 54 -7.09 0.26 13.95
N CYS A 55 -8.39 0.55 14.05
CA CYS A 55 -9.23 0.92 12.92
C CYS A 55 -9.11 2.42 12.64
N ASN A 56 -8.27 2.77 11.67
CA ASN A 56 -7.95 4.14 11.29
C ASN A 56 -8.02 4.29 9.75
N GLY A 57 -7.81 5.50 9.25
CA GLY A 57 -7.80 5.76 7.81
C GLY A 57 -9.16 5.55 7.14
N LEU A 58 -9.18 4.82 6.01
CA LEU A 58 -10.37 4.74 5.14
C LEU A 58 -11.52 3.95 5.75
N ALA A 59 -11.25 2.94 6.58
CA ALA A 59 -12.30 2.16 7.24
C ALA A 59 -13.11 3.04 8.21
N ALA A 60 -12.42 3.83 9.04
CA ALA A 60 -13.06 4.79 9.94
C ALA A 60 -13.83 5.87 9.17
N LEU A 61 -13.27 6.37 8.05
CA LEU A 61 -13.95 7.32 7.17
C LEU A 61 -15.22 6.72 6.55
N TYR A 62 -15.17 5.49 6.08
CA TYR A 62 -16.32 4.80 5.51
C TYR A 62 -17.46 4.65 6.53
N ILE A 63 -17.14 4.23 7.77
CA ILE A 63 -18.14 4.13 8.85
C ILE A 63 -18.72 5.50 9.19
N ARG A 64 -17.89 6.54 9.26
CA ARG A 64 -18.36 7.91 9.47
C ARG A 64 -19.33 8.34 8.38
N ASP A 65 -18.99 8.08 7.12
CA ASP A 65 -19.80 8.50 5.98
C ASP A 65 -21.14 7.75 5.95
N LEU A 66 -21.15 6.46 6.34
CA LEU A 66 -22.40 5.71 6.55
C LEU A 66 -23.29 6.31 7.66
N ILE A 67 -22.71 6.77 8.76
CA ILE A 67 -23.46 7.42 9.85
C ILE A 67 -24.04 8.76 9.39
N LEU A 68 -23.22 9.57 8.71
CA LEU A 68 -23.63 10.90 8.23
C LEU A 68 -24.66 10.81 7.10
N ASN A 69 -24.51 9.82 6.22
CA ASN A 69 -25.33 9.61 5.03
C ASN A 69 -25.77 8.15 4.93
N PRO A 70 -26.77 7.74 5.71
CA PRO A 70 -27.23 6.36 5.72
C PRO A 70 -27.65 5.88 4.31
N PRO A 71 -27.27 4.65 3.93
CA PRO A 71 -27.65 4.08 2.66
C PRO A 71 -29.13 3.65 2.68
N THR A 72 -29.62 3.11 1.56
CA THR A 72 -30.98 2.53 1.51
C THR A 72 -31.12 1.35 2.45
N TYR A 73 -32.35 1.04 2.86
CA TYR A 73 -32.61 -0.11 3.75
C TYR A 73 -32.12 -1.43 3.15
N ALA A 74 -32.18 -1.58 1.82
CA ALA A 74 -31.66 -2.75 1.13
C ALA A 74 -30.13 -2.88 1.31
N VAL A 75 -29.39 -1.81 1.02
CA VAL A 75 -27.92 -1.80 1.16
C VAL A 75 -27.51 -1.94 2.62
N ALA A 76 -28.21 -1.28 3.56
CA ALA A 76 -27.98 -1.45 4.99
C ALA A 76 -28.21 -2.90 5.44
N SER A 77 -29.25 -3.56 4.93
CA SER A 77 -29.52 -4.98 5.19
C SER A 77 -28.42 -5.88 4.61
N THR A 78 -27.89 -5.56 3.43
CA THR A 78 -26.75 -6.26 2.82
C THR A 78 -25.50 -6.13 3.69
N ILE A 79 -25.16 -4.90 4.13
CA ILE A 79 -24.03 -4.65 5.05
C ILE A 79 -24.20 -5.46 6.34
N GLN A 80 -25.40 -5.45 6.94
CA GLN A 80 -25.67 -6.25 8.13
C GLN A 80 -25.52 -7.77 7.85
N GLY A 81 -25.97 -8.23 6.69
CA GLY A 81 -25.82 -9.62 6.26
C GLY A 81 -24.35 -10.04 6.13
N ILE A 82 -23.51 -9.15 5.60
CA ILE A 82 -22.05 -9.34 5.55
C ILE A 82 -21.47 -9.49 6.95
N CYS A 83 -21.77 -8.56 7.86
CA CYS A 83 -21.26 -8.62 9.24
C CYS A 83 -21.65 -9.93 9.94
N LYS A 84 -22.90 -10.38 9.78
CA LYS A 84 -23.37 -11.66 10.34
C LYS A 84 -22.58 -12.85 9.79
N ARG A 85 -22.30 -12.86 8.49
CA ARG A 85 -21.49 -13.92 7.85
C ARG A 85 -20.05 -13.92 8.34
N MET A 86 -19.46 -12.73 8.49
CA MET A 86 -18.09 -12.59 9.02
C MET A 86 -17.93 -13.18 10.42
N ILE A 87 -18.94 -13.08 11.29
CA ILE A 87 -18.92 -13.68 12.63
C ILE A 87 -18.85 -15.21 12.59
N SER A 88 -19.38 -15.83 11.53
CA SER A 88 -19.44 -17.29 11.37
C SER A 88 -18.32 -17.87 10.49
N LEU A 89 -17.34 -17.05 10.08
CA LEU A 89 -16.24 -17.53 9.24
C LEU A 89 -15.35 -18.52 9.99
N THR A 90 -14.94 -19.58 9.29
CA THR A 90 -13.98 -20.57 9.83
C THR A 90 -12.60 -20.47 9.19
N CYS A 91 -12.50 -19.74 8.08
CA CYS A 91 -11.25 -19.49 7.36
C CYS A 91 -10.53 -18.24 7.86
N SER A 92 -9.23 -18.14 7.54
CA SER A 92 -8.47 -16.92 7.75
C SER A 92 -8.96 -15.82 6.80
N VAL A 93 -9.13 -14.62 7.33
CA VAL A 93 -9.45 -13.43 6.54
C VAL A 93 -8.13 -12.76 6.13
N PRO A 94 -7.96 -12.35 4.87
CA PRO A 94 -6.79 -11.58 4.45
C PRO A 94 -6.68 -10.26 5.21
N ASP A 95 -5.44 -9.81 5.41
CA ASP A 95 -5.20 -8.43 5.82
C ASP A 95 -5.40 -7.52 4.60
N PHE A 96 -6.36 -6.60 4.70
CA PHE A 96 -6.73 -5.74 3.56
C PHE A 96 -5.88 -4.48 3.48
N THR A 97 -5.32 -4.23 2.31
CA THR A 97 -4.50 -3.07 1.99
C THR A 97 -5.39 -1.84 1.84
N CYS A 98 -5.28 -0.93 2.81
CA CYS A 98 -6.13 0.25 2.90
C CYS A 98 -5.45 1.46 2.24
N VAL A 99 -5.76 1.70 0.95
CA VAL A 99 -5.07 2.74 0.16
C VAL A 99 -6.07 3.71 -0.48
N SER A 100 -5.71 5.00 -0.50
CA SER A 100 -6.57 6.01 -1.12
C SER A 100 -6.53 5.86 -2.64
N SER A 101 -7.68 5.49 -3.23
CA SER A 101 -7.84 5.41 -4.68
C SER A 101 -7.53 6.75 -5.36
N ALA A 102 -8.02 7.87 -4.81
CA ALA A 102 -7.75 9.20 -5.33
C ALA A 102 -6.25 9.54 -5.36
N LYS A 103 -5.50 9.13 -4.33
CA LYS A 103 -4.04 9.31 -4.30
C LYS A 103 -3.37 8.50 -5.41
N LEU A 104 -3.73 7.21 -5.53
CA LEU A 104 -3.15 6.34 -6.57
C LEU A 104 -3.44 6.83 -7.98
N VAL A 105 -4.70 7.21 -8.25
CA VAL A 105 -5.10 7.76 -9.55
C VAL A 105 -4.26 9.00 -9.89
N LYS A 106 -4.11 9.93 -8.95
CA LYS A 106 -3.29 11.12 -9.17
C LYS A 106 -1.82 10.79 -9.45
N LEU A 107 -1.24 9.84 -8.70
CA LEU A 107 0.14 9.40 -8.93
C LEU A 107 0.32 8.73 -10.30
N LEU A 108 -0.67 7.96 -10.76
CA LEU A 108 -0.65 7.35 -12.09
C LEU A 108 -0.80 8.40 -13.20
N GLU A 109 -1.70 9.37 -13.05
CA GLU A 109 -1.90 10.48 -13.99
C GLU A 109 -0.64 11.33 -14.14
N LEU A 110 0.04 11.62 -13.03
CA LEU A 110 1.30 12.38 -13.01
C LEU A 110 2.53 11.55 -13.38
N ARG A 111 2.39 10.23 -13.55
CA ARG A 111 3.50 9.28 -13.76
C ARG A 111 4.53 9.30 -12.63
N GLU A 112 4.08 9.53 -11.41
CA GLU A 112 4.88 9.59 -10.18
C GLU A 112 4.71 8.34 -9.30
N ALA A 113 3.88 7.39 -9.71
CA ALA A 113 3.72 6.11 -9.00
C ALA A 113 5.04 5.32 -9.02
N ASN A 114 5.51 4.92 -7.84
CA ASN A 114 6.72 4.11 -7.69
C ASN A 114 6.37 2.63 -7.40
N HIS A 115 7.40 1.78 -7.29
CA HIS A 115 7.23 0.35 -7.02
C HIS A 115 6.34 0.03 -5.80
N ILE A 116 6.40 0.81 -4.72
CA ILE A 116 5.56 0.61 -3.53
C ILE A 116 4.09 0.88 -3.86
N ASP A 117 3.81 1.90 -4.67
CA ASP A 117 2.44 2.20 -5.09
C ASP A 117 1.89 1.11 -6.02
N PHE A 118 2.72 0.54 -6.90
CA PHE A 118 2.35 -0.61 -7.71
C PHE A 118 2.14 -1.88 -6.88
N CYS A 119 3.01 -2.17 -5.90
CA CYS A 119 2.79 -3.28 -4.95
C CYS A 119 1.43 -3.12 -4.26
N ARG A 120 1.11 -1.93 -3.75
CA ARG A 120 -0.18 -1.66 -3.11
C ARG A 120 -1.38 -1.86 -4.04
N ILE A 121 -1.29 -1.48 -5.32
CA ILE A 121 -2.34 -1.75 -6.30
C ILE A 121 -2.51 -3.26 -6.50
N LYS A 122 -1.39 -3.98 -6.61
CA LYS A 122 -1.36 -5.43 -6.73
C LYS A 122 -1.95 -6.12 -5.49
N ASP A 123 -1.59 -5.69 -4.29
CA ASP A 123 -2.09 -6.25 -3.03
C ASP A 123 -3.61 -6.15 -2.97
N VAL A 124 -4.18 -4.97 -3.28
CA VAL A 124 -5.65 -4.79 -3.36
C VAL A 124 -6.29 -5.73 -4.39
N ALA A 125 -5.66 -5.91 -5.56
CA ALA A 125 -6.16 -6.83 -6.58
C ALA A 125 -6.07 -8.29 -6.11
N ASP A 126 -4.96 -8.68 -5.47
CA ASP A 126 -4.74 -10.02 -4.95
C ASP A 126 -5.69 -10.35 -3.79
N GLU A 127 -6.00 -9.40 -2.93
CA GLU A 127 -6.98 -9.56 -1.85
C GLU A 127 -8.39 -9.85 -2.40
N VAL A 128 -8.79 -9.18 -3.50
CA VAL A 128 -10.05 -9.49 -4.19
C VAL A 128 -10.01 -10.89 -4.77
N LEU A 129 -8.88 -11.31 -5.36
CA LEU A 129 -8.70 -12.67 -5.88
C LEU A 129 -8.69 -13.72 -4.75
N GLN A 130 -8.11 -13.42 -3.60
CA GLN A 130 -8.11 -14.29 -2.42
C GLN A 130 -9.53 -14.47 -1.87
N LEU A 131 -10.29 -13.37 -1.75
CA LEU A 131 -11.72 -13.42 -1.41
C LEU A 131 -12.49 -14.28 -2.42
N TYR A 132 -12.22 -14.13 -3.71
CA TYR A 132 -12.88 -14.91 -4.76
C TYR A 132 -12.51 -16.41 -4.69
N ASN A 133 -11.25 -16.75 -4.41
CA ASN A 133 -10.78 -18.13 -4.45
C ASN A 133 -11.27 -18.98 -3.26
N ASN A 134 -11.59 -18.35 -2.13
CA ASN A 134 -12.17 -19.05 -0.98
C ASN A 134 -13.72 -19.07 -1.05
N PRO A 135 -14.39 -20.24 -0.95
CA PRO A 135 -15.85 -20.31 -1.06
C PRO A 135 -16.63 -19.51 0.00
N GLU A 136 -16.18 -19.49 1.26
CA GLU A 136 -16.82 -18.73 2.34
C GLU A 136 -16.71 -17.21 2.08
N LEU A 137 -15.50 -16.78 1.70
CA LEU A 137 -15.20 -15.37 1.44
C LEU A 137 -15.81 -14.88 0.11
N ARG A 138 -15.98 -15.76 -0.88
CA ARG A 138 -16.59 -15.43 -2.17
C ARG A 138 -18.03 -14.96 -2.02
N GLU A 139 -18.78 -15.59 -1.13
CA GLU A 139 -20.15 -15.17 -0.83
C GLU A 139 -20.18 -13.78 -0.17
N ILE A 140 -19.17 -13.46 0.64
CA ILE A 140 -19.00 -12.11 1.21
C ILE A 140 -18.65 -11.10 0.10
N LEU A 141 -17.73 -11.44 -0.81
CA LEU A 141 -17.36 -10.59 -1.94
C LEU A 141 -18.57 -10.26 -2.83
N LYS A 142 -19.41 -11.25 -3.13
CA LYS A 142 -20.65 -11.04 -3.89
C LYS A 142 -21.59 -10.04 -3.19
N LEU A 143 -21.74 -10.15 -1.88
CA LEU A 143 -22.57 -9.22 -1.10
C LEU A 143 -21.97 -7.82 -1.03
N LEU A 144 -20.64 -7.69 -1.04
CA LEU A 144 -19.94 -6.40 -1.01
C LEU A 144 -20.13 -5.57 -2.28
N MET A 145 -20.58 -6.16 -3.39
CA MET A 145 -20.77 -5.44 -4.67
C MET A 145 -21.74 -4.26 -4.55
N ASP A 146 -22.89 -4.45 -3.91
CA ASP A 146 -23.90 -3.38 -3.78
C ASP A 146 -23.42 -2.22 -2.90
N PRO A 147 -22.90 -2.44 -1.67
CA PRO A 147 -22.28 -1.38 -0.88
C PRO A 147 -21.12 -0.68 -1.59
N THR A 148 -20.28 -1.43 -2.30
CA THR A 148 -19.13 -0.88 -3.04
C THR A 148 -19.59 0.04 -4.17
N TRP A 149 -20.62 -0.35 -4.93
CA TRP A 149 -21.20 0.53 -5.94
C TRP A 149 -21.76 1.80 -5.30
N VAL A 150 -22.50 1.71 -4.20
CA VAL A 150 -23.03 2.90 -3.51
C VAL A 150 -21.90 3.83 -3.03
N ALA A 151 -20.82 3.28 -2.49
CA ALA A 151 -19.69 4.04 -1.97
C ALA A 151 -18.86 4.70 -3.07
N THR A 152 -18.66 4.02 -4.20
CA THR A 152 -17.77 4.47 -5.28
C THR A 152 -18.50 5.20 -6.40
N GLY A 153 -19.81 4.99 -6.54
CA GLY A 153 -20.60 5.41 -7.69
C GLY A 153 -20.33 4.59 -8.97
N LEU A 154 -19.45 3.58 -8.91
CA LEU A 154 -19.06 2.76 -10.05
C LEU A 154 -19.77 1.41 -10.03
N LYS A 155 -20.56 1.15 -11.06
CA LYS A 155 -21.24 -0.14 -11.22
C LYS A 155 -20.38 -1.05 -12.09
N ILE A 156 -19.83 -2.11 -11.50
CA ILE A 156 -19.01 -3.10 -12.18
C ILE A 156 -19.66 -4.47 -11.99
N HIS A 157 -19.63 -5.31 -13.03
CA HIS A 157 -20.10 -6.70 -12.92
C HIS A 157 -19.11 -7.54 -12.11
N PHE A 158 -19.62 -8.49 -11.32
CA PHE A 158 -18.79 -9.33 -10.45
C PHE A 158 -17.66 -10.05 -11.20
N ASP A 159 -17.99 -10.70 -12.33
CA ASP A 159 -16.99 -11.44 -13.12
C ASP A 159 -15.96 -10.51 -13.77
N SER A 160 -16.39 -9.31 -14.18
CA SER A 160 -15.48 -8.27 -14.68
C SER A 160 -14.51 -7.82 -13.60
N LEU A 161 -15.00 -7.55 -12.38
CA LEU A 161 -14.12 -7.16 -11.26
C LEU A 161 -13.02 -8.19 -11.03
N VAL A 162 -13.39 -9.47 -10.93
CA VAL A 162 -12.43 -10.57 -10.67
C VAL A 162 -11.45 -10.71 -11.83
N THR A 163 -11.93 -10.63 -13.06
CA THR A 163 -11.08 -10.75 -14.26
C THR A 163 -10.08 -9.60 -14.35
N GLU A 164 -10.52 -8.36 -14.18
CA GLU A 164 -9.65 -7.18 -14.22
C GLU A 164 -8.63 -7.18 -13.07
N CYS A 165 -9.02 -7.59 -11.85
CA CYS A 165 -8.06 -7.78 -10.76
C CYS A 165 -6.99 -8.81 -11.11
N GLY A 166 -7.36 -9.91 -11.79
CA GLY A 166 -6.41 -10.90 -12.32
C GLY A 166 -5.41 -10.29 -13.30
N TRP A 167 -5.90 -9.51 -14.27
CA TRP A 167 -5.05 -8.82 -15.24
C TRP A 167 -4.09 -7.82 -14.60
N VAL A 168 -4.60 -6.97 -13.70
CA VAL A 168 -3.79 -5.96 -13.00
C VAL A 168 -2.73 -6.63 -12.13
N SER A 169 -3.11 -7.65 -11.35
CA SER A 169 -2.18 -8.38 -10.49
C SER A 169 -1.06 -9.04 -11.27
N ASN A 170 -1.38 -9.70 -12.39
CA ASN A 170 -0.40 -10.33 -13.25
C ASN A 170 0.50 -9.30 -13.93
N GLY A 171 -0.07 -8.26 -14.54
CA GLY A 171 0.71 -7.25 -15.26
C GLY A 171 1.70 -6.49 -14.35
N ILE A 172 1.30 -6.16 -13.12
CA ILE A 172 2.22 -5.58 -12.14
C ILE A 172 3.25 -6.63 -11.68
N GLY A 173 2.78 -7.84 -11.38
CA GLY A 173 3.62 -8.95 -10.89
C GLY A 173 4.63 -9.47 -11.91
N GLU A 174 4.50 -9.14 -13.19
CA GLU A 174 5.52 -9.41 -14.21
C GLU A 174 6.68 -8.41 -14.16
N ILE A 175 6.45 -7.19 -13.69
CA ILE A 175 7.43 -6.08 -13.73
C ILE A 175 8.07 -5.85 -12.36
N VAL A 176 7.26 -5.80 -11.30
CA VAL A 176 7.71 -5.46 -9.95
C VAL A 176 8.31 -6.70 -9.29
N SER A 177 9.44 -6.49 -8.61
CA SER A 177 10.09 -7.56 -7.83
C SER A 177 9.35 -7.76 -6.53
N MET A 178 9.09 -9.02 -6.16
CA MET A 178 8.41 -9.39 -4.92
C MET A 178 9.41 -10.00 -3.92
N ASP A 179 9.01 -10.08 -2.65
CA ASP A 179 9.84 -10.69 -1.60
C ASP A 179 10.22 -12.13 -1.94
N GLY A 180 11.51 -12.45 -1.83
CA GLY A 180 12.06 -13.78 -2.12
C GLY A 180 12.44 -14.02 -3.58
N GLU A 181 12.38 -13.00 -4.45
CA GLU A 181 12.94 -13.13 -5.80
C GLU A 181 14.47 -13.32 -5.78
N ILE A 182 14.92 -14.29 -6.58
CA ILE A 182 16.33 -14.68 -6.69
C ILE A 182 17.07 -13.61 -7.54
N ASN A 183 18.36 -13.40 -7.26
CA ASN A 183 19.26 -12.50 -8.00
C ASN A 183 19.01 -10.99 -7.79
N GLN A 184 18.41 -10.62 -6.66
CA GLN A 184 18.20 -9.24 -6.23
C GLN A 184 19.15 -8.82 -5.09
N ASP A 185 20.10 -9.67 -4.73
CA ASP A 185 21.01 -9.47 -3.60
C ASP A 185 21.97 -8.30 -3.82
N ILE A 186 22.18 -7.48 -2.80
CA ILE A 186 23.16 -6.39 -2.82
C ILE A 186 24.58 -6.97 -3.01
N SER A 187 25.39 -6.32 -3.83
CA SER A 187 26.77 -6.73 -4.11
C SER A 187 27.60 -6.79 -2.82
N SER A 188 28.56 -7.70 -2.78
CA SER A 188 29.45 -7.86 -1.63
C SER A 188 30.84 -8.28 -2.06
N HIS A 189 31.86 -7.59 -1.55
CA HIS A 189 33.27 -7.89 -1.80
C HIS A 189 34.06 -7.79 -0.48
N PRO A 190 34.98 -8.73 -0.16
CA PRO A 190 35.63 -8.81 1.15
C PRO A 190 36.41 -7.58 1.62
N LEU A 191 36.88 -6.75 0.67
CA LEU A 191 37.72 -5.58 0.94
C LEU A 191 36.94 -4.27 0.96
N ILE A 192 35.66 -4.31 0.60
CA ILE A 192 34.80 -3.13 0.52
C ILE A 192 33.74 -3.29 1.62
N PRO A 193 33.54 -2.30 2.49
CA PRO A 193 32.48 -2.34 3.50
C PRO A 193 31.12 -2.63 2.87
N SER A 194 30.32 -3.49 3.49
CA SER A 194 28.97 -3.84 3.01
C SER A 194 28.08 -2.61 2.84
N ASP A 195 28.25 -1.63 3.73
CA ASP A 195 27.44 -0.41 3.75
C ASP A 195 27.62 0.41 2.47
N PHE A 196 28.80 0.35 1.82
CA PHE A 196 29.04 1.03 0.55
C PHE A 196 28.08 0.56 -0.55
N PHE A 197 27.92 -0.76 -0.71
CA PHE A 197 26.98 -1.31 -1.68
C PHE A 197 25.54 -1.13 -1.22
N GLY A 198 25.28 -1.20 0.09
CA GLY A 198 23.99 -0.88 0.67
C GLY A 198 23.49 0.52 0.29
N ASP A 199 24.33 1.53 0.47
CA ASP A 199 23.99 2.94 0.19
C ASP A 199 23.71 3.20 -1.30
N ILE A 200 24.41 2.49 -2.19
CA ILE A 200 24.30 2.68 -3.64
C ILE A 200 23.14 1.85 -4.23
N GLU A 201 23.03 0.59 -3.84
CA GLU A 201 22.16 -0.37 -4.52
C GLU A 201 20.76 -0.48 -3.90
N SER A 202 20.61 -0.26 -2.60
CA SER A 202 19.30 -0.40 -1.92
C SER A 202 18.21 0.53 -2.46
N SER A 203 18.62 1.62 -3.11
CA SER A 203 17.72 2.61 -3.71
C SER A 203 17.06 2.17 -5.01
N TRP A 204 17.45 1.03 -5.60
CA TRP A 204 16.87 0.57 -6.87
C TRP A 204 16.82 -0.95 -7.03
N LYS A 205 17.76 -1.69 -6.42
CA LYS A 205 17.79 -3.15 -6.44
C LYS A 205 16.58 -3.71 -5.71
N GLY A 206 15.99 -4.80 -6.20
CA GLY A 206 14.80 -5.41 -5.62
C GLY A 206 13.48 -4.65 -5.85
N ARG A 207 13.46 -3.59 -6.69
CA ARG A 207 12.22 -2.87 -7.03
C ARG A 207 11.54 -3.39 -8.29
N VAL A 208 12.32 -3.68 -9.31
CA VAL A 208 11.88 -4.21 -10.61
C VAL A 208 12.64 -5.52 -10.84
N LYS A 209 12.00 -6.48 -11.49
CA LYS A 209 12.64 -7.77 -11.78
C LYS A 209 13.90 -7.57 -12.61
N ARG A 210 14.97 -8.27 -12.25
CA ARG A 210 16.28 -8.19 -12.94
C ARG A 210 16.17 -8.38 -14.45
N MET A 211 15.30 -9.27 -14.91
CA MET A 211 15.09 -9.55 -16.35
C MET A 211 14.74 -8.30 -17.18
N HIS A 212 14.19 -7.25 -16.56
CA HIS A 212 13.86 -5.99 -17.23
C HIS A 212 14.98 -4.95 -17.18
N MET A 213 16.05 -5.22 -16.44
CA MET A 213 17.16 -4.27 -16.21
C MET A 213 18.52 -4.97 -16.33
N GLU A 214 18.62 -6.09 -17.04
CA GLU A 214 19.79 -6.98 -17.03
C GLU A 214 21.09 -6.24 -17.38
N GLU A 215 21.06 -5.40 -18.41
CA GLU A 215 22.20 -4.56 -18.83
C GLU A 215 22.69 -3.66 -17.68
N LEU A 216 21.77 -3.00 -16.96
CA LEU A 216 22.12 -2.13 -15.82
C LEU A 216 22.70 -2.92 -14.65
N TYR A 217 22.18 -4.13 -14.39
CA TYR A 217 22.76 -5.01 -13.38
C TYR A 217 24.18 -5.43 -13.75
N GLU A 218 24.42 -5.81 -15.02
CA GLU A 218 25.74 -6.21 -15.49
C GLU A 218 26.76 -5.07 -15.39
N GLU A 219 26.37 -3.85 -15.78
CA GLU A 219 27.24 -2.66 -15.66
C GLU A 219 27.63 -2.40 -14.20
N VAL A 220 26.68 -2.46 -13.27
CA VAL A 220 26.96 -2.26 -11.84
C VAL A 220 27.85 -3.37 -11.28
N GLU A 221 27.59 -4.63 -11.63
CA GLU A 221 28.43 -5.75 -11.22
C GLU A 221 29.86 -5.64 -11.78
N GLN A 222 30.03 -5.18 -13.01
CA GLN A 222 31.35 -4.92 -13.61
C GLN A 222 32.07 -3.78 -12.89
N ALA A 223 31.37 -2.69 -12.58
CA ALA A 223 31.93 -1.57 -11.82
C ALA A 223 32.35 -1.99 -10.41
N ALA A 224 31.53 -2.80 -9.72
CA ALA A 224 31.87 -3.34 -8.40
C ALA A 224 33.12 -4.22 -8.43
N LYS A 225 33.27 -5.07 -9.47
CA LYS A 225 34.48 -5.87 -9.70
C LYS A 225 35.70 -4.99 -9.95
N ALA A 226 35.58 -3.97 -10.80
CA ALA A 226 36.67 -3.04 -11.08
C ALA A 226 37.12 -2.28 -9.83
N LEU A 227 36.17 -1.82 -9.00
CA LEU A 227 36.46 -1.19 -7.71
C LEU A 227 37.19 -2.16 -6.77
N HIS A 228 36.74 -3.41 -6.66
CA HIS A 228 37.41 -4.41 -5.84
C HIS A 228 38.85 -4.65 -6.27
N VAL A 229 39.11 -4.75 -7.58
CA VAL A 229 40.46 -4.91 -8.14
C VAL A 229 41.34 -3.72 -7.76
N ALA A 230 40.86 -2.49 -7.99
CA ALA A 230 41.61 -1.28 -7.64
C ALA A 230 41.94 -1.21 -6.13
N VAL A 231 40.97 -1.51 -5.26
CA VAL A 231 41.20 -1.54 -3.81
C VAL A 231 42.21 -2.62 -3.42
N SER A 232 42.12 -3.80 -4.05
CA SER A 232 43.03 -4.91 -3.81
C SER A 232 44.47 -4.56 -4.24
N GLU A 233 44.65 -4.02 -5.44
CA GLU A 233 45.97 -3.74 -5.99
C GLU A 233 46.64 -2.54 -5.32
N ASP A 234 45.90 -1.46 -5.08
CA ASP A 234 46.47 -0.20 -4.60
C ASP A 234 46.58 -0.14 -3.07
N PHE A 235 45.57 -0.66 -2.34
CA PHE A 235 45.47 -0.43 -0.90
C PHE A 235 45.90 -1.63 -0.04
N LEU A 236 45.72 -2.88 -0.49
CA LEU A 236 46.18 -4.04 0.30
C LEU A 236 47.69 -4.03 0.57
N PRO A 237 48.57 -3.67 -0.38
CA PRO A 237 50.01 -3.62 -0.10
C PRO A 237 50.34 -2.60 0.98
N ILE A 238 49.66 -1.45 0.97
CA ILE A 238 49.85 -0.37 1.95
C ILE A 238 49.38 -0.83 3.33
N ILE A 239 48.17 -1.38 3.42
CA ILE A 239 47.60 -1.90 4.69
C ILE A 239 48.49 -3.01 5.26
N SER A 240 49.00 -3.90 4.40
CA SER A 240 49.89 -5.00 4.82
C SER A 240 51.20 -4.49 5.40
N ARG A 241 51.81 -3.45 4.78
CA ARG A 241 53.02 -2.81 5.32
C ARG A 241 52.76 -2.09 6.65
N ILE A 242 51.64 -1.37 6.77
CA ILE A 242 51.26 -0.71 8.02
C ILE A 242 51.06 -1.74 9.14
N ARG A 243 50.32 -2.83 8.88
CA ARG A 243 50.13 -3.92 9.85
C ARG A 243 51.46 -4.56 10.25
N ALA A 244 52.35 -4.84 9.30
CA ALA A 244 53.68 -5.38 9.62
C ALA A 244 54.50 -4.45 10.53
N THR A 245 54.43 -3.13 10.30
CA THR A 245 55.11 -2.12 11.11
C THR A 245 54.53 -2.02 12.52
N ILE A 246 53.20 -2.04 12.67
CA ILE A 246 52.52 -2.01 13.97
C ILE A 246 52.80 -3.29 14.76
N SER A 247 52.77 -4.46 14.11
CA SER A 247 53.11 -5.74 14.74
C SER A 247 54.57 -5.80 15.20
N SER A 248 55.50 -5.12 14.51
CA SER A 248 56.90 -5.04 14.94
C SER A 248 57.11 -4.11 16.15
N ILE A 249 56.19 -3.16 16.40
CA ILE A 249 56.25 -2.21 17.51
C ILE A 249 55.62 -2.79 18.80
N GLY A 250 54.77 -3.83 18.68
CA GLY A 250 54.14 -4.52 19.82
C GLY A 250 54.98 -5.60 20.50
N GLY A 251 56.22 -5.85 20.06
CA GLY A 251 57.09 -6.88 20.60
C GLY A 251 58.01 -6.39 21.73
N SER A 252 57.81 -6.94 22.93
CA SER A 252 58.64 -6.85 24.16
C SER A 252 58.53 -5.60 25.06
N LYS A 253 57.56 -5.64 25.98
CA LYS A 253 57.82 -5.36 27.41
C LYS A 253 57.71 -6.74 28.09
N GLY A 254 58.79 -7.48 28.30
CA GLY A 254 59.81 -7.21 29.31
C GLY A 254 59.37 -7.90 30.60
N GLU A 255 59.80 -9.17 30.77
CA GLU A 255 59.91 -9.83 32.08
C GLU A 255 60.81 -9.02 33.03
#